data_AF-A0A837API1-F1
#
_entry.id   AF-A0A837API1-F1
#
_cell.length_a   1.000
_cell.length_b   1.000
_cell.length_c   1.000
_cell.angle_alpha   90.00
_cell.angle_beta   90.00
_cell.angle_gamma   90.00
#
_symmetry.space_group_name_H-M   'P 1'
#
loop_
_entity.id
_entity.type
_entity.pdbx_description
1 polymer ?
#
loop_
_entity_poly.entity_id
_entity_poly.type
_entity_poly.pdbx_seq_one_letter_code
_entity_poly.pdbx_strand_id
1 'polypeptide(L)'
;QHLAARSDTQMVMLGYSDSGKDGGIAASRWGLQRAQVELLEAAAELGVRLTFFHGRGGSIARGGGKTSRALDAAPRGSVDGRLRVTEQGEVIHRKYGIRALALRSLEQMTGAVLLSSLRPRAPEPREERWRPAMDLVAERSTVAYRAFVGAPDFMQYFRLATPIDVIERMTLGSRPSR
;
A
#
# COMPACT_ATOMS: atom_id res chain seq x y z
N GLN A 1 -5.21 22.37 -17.87
CA GLN A 1 -4.92 21.71 -19.16
C GLN A 1 -4.71 20.19 -19.01
N HIS A 2 -3.77 19.70 -18.17
CA HIS A 2 -3.54 18.26 -18.00
C HIS A 2 -4.68 17.46 -17.34
N LEU A 3 -5.42 18.03 -16.39
CA LEU A 3 -6.54 17.35 -15.71
C LEU A 3 -7.77 17.23 -16.63
N ALA A 4 -8.13 18.29 -17.33
CA ALA A 4 -9.20 18.27 -18.32
C ALA A 4 -9.00 17.18 -19.40
N ALA A 5 -7.76 16.97 -19.85
CA ALA A 5 -7.42 15.89 -20.78
C ALA A 5 -7.60 14.47 -20.21
N ARG A 6 -7.81 14.34 -18.89
CA ARG A 6 -8.06 13.08 -18.17
C ARG A 6 -9.42 13.06 -17.50
N SER A 7 -10.38 13.84 -17.99
CA SER A 7 -11.72 13.97 -17.41
C SER A 7 -11.67 14.27 -15.91
N ASP A 8 -10.80 15.23 -15.57
CA ASP A 8 -10.51 15.71 -14.22
C ASP A 8 -10.20 14.60 -13.22
N THR A 9 -9.46 13.60 -13.71
CA THR A 9 -8.98 12.47 -12.90
C THR A 9 -7.48 12.54 -12.73
N GLN A 10 -7.02 12.55 -11.48
CA GLN A 10 -5.61 12.51 -11.11
C GLN A 10 -5.26 11.15 -10.50
N MET A 11 -4.09 10.62 -10.87
CA MET A 11 -3.57 9.39 -10.28
C MET A 11 -2.47 9.73 -9.27
N VAL A 12 -2.52 9.07 -8.11
CA VAL A 12 -1.50 9.20 -7.06
C VAL A 12 -1.00 7.81 -6.68
N MET A 13 0.31 7.60 -6.76
CA MET A 13 0.91 6.31 -6.40
C MET A 13 1.24 6.25 -4.90
N LEU A 14 0.88 5.14 -4.26
CA LEU A 14 1.13 4.87 -2.85
C LEU A 14 2.31 3.90 -2.70
N GLY A 15 3.39 4.36 -2.06
CA GLY A 15 4.65 3.63 -1.89
C GLY A 15 4.78 2.89 -0.56
N TYR A 16 4.09 1.76 -0.38
CA TYR A 16 4.10 1.03 0.90
C TYR A 16 5.49 0.57 1.37
N SER A 17 6.24 -0.11 0.50
CA SER A 17 7.56 -0.63 0.86
C SER A 17 8.57 0.46 1.20
N ASP A 18 8.57 1.56 0.45
CA ASP A 18 9.55 2.62 0.64
C ASP A 18 9.22 3.45 1.88
N SER A 19 7.94 3.78 2.11
CA SER A 19 7.53 4.39 3.38
C SER A 19 7.84 3.49 4.58
N GLY A 20 7.71 2.17 4.43
CA GLY A 20 8.05 1.21 5.49
C GLY A 20 9.55 1.13 5.80
N LYS A 21 10.43 1.36 4.82
CA LYS A 21 11.89 1.40 5.03
C LYS A 21 12.34 2.63 5.82
N ASP A 22 11.60 3.74 5.73
CA ASP A 22 11.93 5.00 6.40
C ASP A 22 11.37 5.08 7.84
N GLY A 23 10.08 4.80 8.01
CA GLY A 23 9.37 5.00 9.29
C GLY A 23 8.99 3.71 10.02
N GLY A 24 9.27 2.54 9.47
CA GLY A 24 8.73 1.28 9.96
C GLY A 24 7.26 1.06 9.56
N ILE A 25 6.74 -0.15 9.79
CA ILE A 25 5.47 -0.61 9.22
C ILE A 25 4.26 0.16 9.78
N ALA A 26 4.21 0.42 11.08
CA ALA A 26 3.03 1.03 11.71
C ALA A 26 2.89 2.50 11.29
N ALA A 27 3.96 3.29 11.42
CA ALA A 27 3.97 4.68 10.97
C ALA A 27 3.69 4.82 9.47
N SER A 28 4.29 3.96 8.64
CA SER A 28 4.04 3.95 7.19
C SER A 28 2.56 3.70 6.85
N ARG A 29 1.93 2.70 7.47
CA ARG A 29 0.53 2.38 7.20
C ARG A 29 -0.40 3.49 7.67
N TRP A 30 -0.15 4.05 8.85
CA TRP A 30 -0.93 5.15 9.39
C TRP A 30 -0.80 6.42 8.53
N GLY A 31 0.43 6.78 8.15
CA GLY A 31 0.69 7.91 7.27
C GLY A 31 0.02 7.76 5.91
N LEU A 32 0.06 6.57 5.29
CA LEU A 32 -0.64 6.31 4.02
C LEU A 32 -2.17 6.37 4.17
N GLN A 33 -2.71 5.93 5.31
CA GLN A 33 -4.15 6.04 5.57
C GLN A 33 -4.57 7.52 5.66
N ARG A 34 -3.84 8.32 6.45
CA ARG A 34 -4.10 9.76 6.59
C ARG A 34 -3.94 10.52 5.27
N ALA A 35 -2.83 10.31 4.58
CA ALA A 35 -2.55 10.99 3.31
C ALA A 35 -3.63 10.72 2.26
N GLN A 36 -4.17 9.50 2.18
CA GLN A 36 -5.28 9.19 1.28
C GLN A 36 -6.56 9.96 1.65
N VAL A 37 -6.88 10.09 2.94
CA VAL A 37 -8.05 10.88 3.41
C VAL A 37 -7.86 12.36 3.05
N GLU A 38 -6.73 12.94 3.44
CA GLU A 38 -6.41 14.36 3.20
C GLU A 38 -6.39 14.67 1.69
N LEU A 39 -5.86 13.76 0.86
CA LEU A 39 -5.89 13.92 -0.60
C LEU A 39 -7.30 13.82 -1.19
N LEU A 40 -8.14 12.91 -0.68
CA LEU A 40 -9.53 12.79 -1.15
C LEU A 40 -10.34 14.05 -0.81
N GLU A 41 -10.17 14.59 0.39
CA GLU A 41 -10.80 15.84 0.83
C GLU A 41 -10.37 17.01 -0.05
N ALA A 42 -9.06 17.20 -0.23
CA ALA A 42 -8.52 18.27 -1.09
C ALA A 42 -8.97 18.13 -2.56
N ALA A 43 -9.04 16.90 -3.09
CA ALA A 43 -9.49 16.68 -4.46
C ALA A 43 -10.99 16.96 -4.63
N ALA A 44 -11.81 16.63 -3.62
CA ALA A 44 -13.24 16.93 -3.61
C ALA A 44 -13.51 18.44 -3.65
N GLU A 45 -12.75 19.24 -2.88
CA GLU A 45 -12.83 20.71 -2.92
C GLU A 45 -12.51 21.30 -4.30
N LEU A 46 -11.66 20.63 -5.07
CA LEU A 46 -11.23 21.04 -6.41
C LEU A 46 -12.06 20.41 -7.54
N GLY A 47 -13.06 19.58 -7.23
CA GLY A 47 -13.84 18.85 -8.23
C GLY A 47 -13.02 17.82 -9.04
N VAL A 48 -11.89 17.35 -8.48
CA VAL A 48 -10.99 16.38 -9.11
C VAL A 48 -11.28 14.99 -8.54
N ARG A 49 -11.36 13.98 -9.42
CA ARG A 49 -11.42 12.58 -9.00
C ARG A 49 -10.03 12.02 -8.80
N LEU A 50 -9.83 11.26 -7.72
CA LEU A 50 -8.57 10.55 -7.49
C LEU A 50 -8.67 9.07 -7.87
N THR A 51 -7.57 8.54 -8.38
CA THR A 51 -7.34 7.09 -8.46
C THR A 51 -6.02 6.79 -7.76
N PHE A 52 -6.07 6.00 -6.69
CA PHE A 52 -4.85 5.55 -6.04
C PHE A 52 -4.24 4.37 -6.78
N PHE A 53 -2.94 4.47 -7.07
CA PHE A 53 -2.15 3.39 -7.60
C PHE A 53 -1.36 2.73 -6.46
N HIS A 54 -1.79 1.55 -6.05
CA HIS A 54 -1.16 0.81 -4.97
C HIS A 54 0.15 0.16 -5.43
N GLY A 55 1.28 0.63 -4.90
CA GLY A 55 2.60 0.08 -5.18
C GLY A 55 2.88 -1.28 -4.52
N ARG A 56 4.10 -1.79 -4.70
CA ARG A 56 4.55 -3.07 -4.11
C ARG A 56 4.53 -3.02 -2.58
N GLY A 57 4.35 -4.19 -1.97
CA GLY A 57 4.57 -4.41 -0.54
C GLY A 57 3.39 -4.08 0.37
N GLY A 58 2.33 -3.45 -0.15
CA GLY A 58 1.07 -3.30 0.56
C GLY A 58 0.36 -4.64 0.80
N SER A 59 -0.58 -4.67 1.76
CA SER A 59 -1.44 -5.84 2.03
C SER A 59 -2.19 -6.32 0.78
N ILE A 60 -2.52 -5.40 -0.14
CA ILE A 60 -3.17 -5.68 -1.43
C ILE A 60 -2.23 -6.45 -2.38
N ALA A 61 -0.92 -6.12 -2.40
CA ALA A 61 0.04 -6.59 -3.40
C ALA A 61 0.66 -7.96 -3.08
N ARG A 62 0.65 -8.41 -1.81
CA ARG A 62 1.36 -9.63 -1.37
C ARG A 62 0.58 -10.94 -1.56
N GLY A 63 -0.61 -10.92 -2.15
CA GLY A 63 -1.37 -12.12 -2.55
C GLY A 63 -1.82 -13.07 -1.41
N GLY A 64 -1.39 -12.83 -0.16
CA GLY A 64 -1.76 -13.63 1.02
C GLY A 64 -2.95 -13.07 1.80
N GLY A 65 -3.23 -11.76 1.68
CA GLY A 65 -4.47 -11.15 2.14
C GLY A 65 -5.51 -11.14 1.03
N LYS A 66 -6.78 -11.41 1.34
CA LYS A 66 -7.87 -11.26 0.36
C LYS A 66 -7.92 -9.78 -0.06
N THR A 67 -7.78 -9.49 -1.35
CA THR A 67 -7.90 -8.12 -1.92
C THR A 67 -9.13 -7.41 -1.37
N SER A 68 -10.24 -8.12 -1.19
CA SER A 68 -11.45 -7.61 -0.54
C SER A 68 -11.19 -6.94 0.81
N ARG A 69 -10.53 -7.61 1.76
CA ARG A 69 -10.25 -7.04 3.09
C ARG A 69 -9.37 -5.80 3.01
N ALA A 70 -8.47 -5.76 2.05
CA ALA A 70 -7.55 -4.65 1.91
C ALA A 70 -8.25 -3.42 1.28
N LEU A 71 -9.21 -3.62 0.37
CA LEU A 71 -10.08 -2.54 -0.11
C LEU A 71 -11.10 -2.11 0.97
N ASP A 72 -11.66 -3.05 1.73
CA ASP A 72 -12.58 -2.76 2.84
C ASP A 72 -11.90 -1.93 3.95
N ALA A 73 -10.59 -2.10 4.13
CA ALA A 73 -9.77 -1.36 5.09
C ALA A 73 -9.22 -0.04 4.53
N ALA A 74 -9.36 0.21 3.22
CA ALA A 74 -8.94 1.47 2.63
C ALA A 74 -9.88 2.60 3.06
N PRO A 75 -9.43 3.87 3.01
CA PRO A 75 -10.29 5.01 3.32
C PRO A 75 -11.57 5.00 2.49
N ARG A 76 -12.67 5.45 3.10
CA ARG A 76 -13.96 5.59 2.40
C ARG A 76 -13.78 6.48 1.17
N GLY A 77 -14.35 6.06 0.03
CA GLY A 77 -14.23 6.80 -1.24
C GLY A 77 -12.90 6.62 -1.98
N SER A 78 -11.89 5.94 -1.40
CA SER A 78 -10.58 5.78 -2.07
C SER A 78 -10.58 4.87 -3.30
N VAL A 79 -11.57 3.97 -3.42
CA VAL A 79 -11.68 3.04 -4.54
C VAL A 79 -12.52 3.60 -5.67
N ASP A 80 -13.72 4.15 -5.39
CA ASP A 80 -14.61 4.80 -6.35
C ASP A 80 -14.70 4.12 -7.75
N GLY A 81 -14.92 2.80 -7.73
CA GLY A 81 -15.04 1.96 -8.93
C GLY A 81 -13.72 1.67 -9.67
N ARG A 82 -12.57 2.14 -9.17
CA ARG A 82 -11.27 2.09 -9.84
C ARG A 82 -10.19 1.54 -8.91
N LEU A 83 -9.67 0.37 -9.26
CA LEU A 83 -8.49 -0.19 -8.60
C LEU A 83 -7.32 -0.25 -9.56
N ARG A 84 -6.19 0.30 -9.15
CA ARG A 84 -4.90 0.09 -9.80
C ARG A 84 -3.91 -0.42 -8.77
N VAL A 85 -3.35 -1.60 -8.99
CA VAL A 85 -2.42 -2.25 -8.06
C VAL A 85 -1.24 -2.84 -8.81
N THR A 86 -0.07 -2.81 -8.17
CA THR A 86 1.11 -3.54 -8.64
C THR A 86 1.04 -4.98 -8.16
N GLU A 87 0.88 -5.93 -9.09
CA GLU A 87 1.08 -7.35 -8.78
C GLU A 87 2.58 -7.66 -8.72
N GLN A 88 3.02 -8.27 -7.63
CA GLN A 88 4.43 -8.60 -7.46
C GLN A 88 4.79 -9.83 -8.31
N GLY A 89 5.97 -9.81 -8.95
CA GLY A 89 6.43 -10.89 -9.84
C GLY A 89 6.38 -12.27 -9.18
N GLU A 90 6.77 -12.33 -7.91
CA GLU A 90 6.73 -13.55 -7.08
C GLU A 90 5.32 -14.12 -6.86
N VAL A 91 4.27 -13.33 -7.11
CA VAL A 91 2.85 -13.74 -6.95
C VAL A 91 2.21 -14.14 -8.29
N ILE A 92 2.78 -13.71 -9.43
CA ILE A 92 2.16 -13.87 -10.76
C ILE A 92 1.82 -15.32 -11.06
N HIS A 93 2.78 -16.24 -10.88
CA HIS A 93 2.55 -17.66 -11.16
C HIS A 93 1.41 -18.23 -10.30
N ARG A 94 1.33 -17.86 -9.02
CA ARG A 94 0.28 -18.33 -8.10
C ARG A 94 -1.11 -17.80 -8.46
N LYS A 95 -1.22 -16.55 -8.91
CA LYS A 95 -2.51 -15.92 -9.24
C LYS A 95 -2.98 -16.24 -10.65
N TYR A 96 -2.05 -16.32 -11.61
CA TYR A 96 -2.38 -16.30 -13.03
C TYR A 96 -1.79 -17.48 -13.82
N GLY A 97 -0.98 -18.35 -13.20
CA GLY A 97 -0.36 -19.49 -13.88
C GLY A 97 -1.34 -20.56 -14.35
N ILE A 98 -2.53 -20.64 -13.74
CA ILE A 98 -3.61 -21.55 -14.14
C ILE A 98 -4.85 -20.71 -14.43
N ARG A 99 -5.51 -20.96 -15.58
CA ARG A 99 -6.70 -20.22 -16.04
C ARG A 99 -7.79 -20.09 -14.96
N ALA A 100 -8.10 -21.19 -14.26
CA ALA A 100 -9.11 -21.19 -13.20
C ALA A 100 -8.74 -20.24 -12.04
N LEU A 101 -7.46 -20.21 -11.64
CA LEU A 101 -6.96 -19.29 -10.61
C LEU A 101 -6.93 -17.85 -11.09
N ALA A 102 -6.60 -17.63 -12.36
CA ALA A 102 -6.61 -16.31 -12.98
C ALA A 102 -8.01 -15.70 -12.98
N LEU A 103 -9.01 -16.47 -13.45
CA LEU A 103 -10.42 -16.07 -13.41
C LEU A 103 -10.87 -15.77 -11.99
N ARG A 104 -10.56 -16.67 -11.04
CA ARG A 104 -10.90 -16.45 -9.63
C ARG A 104 -10.27 -15.18 -9.05
N SER A 105 -9.02 -14.89 -9.41
CA SER A 105 -8.31 -13.69 -8.95
C SER A 105 -8.97 -12.41 -9.49
N LEU A 106 -9.36 -12.41 -10.76
CA LEU A 106 -10.06 -11.30 -11.40
C LEU A 106 -11.47 -11.12 -10.83
N GLU A 107 -12.24 -12.21 -10.65
CA GLU A 107 -13.55 -12.18 -10.00
C GLU A 107 -13.50 -11.56 -8.60
N GLN A 108 -12.54 -12.00 -7.78
CA GLN A 108 -12.38 -11.49 -6.42
C GLN A 108 -12.00 -10.01 -6.41
N MET A 109 -11.14 -9.58 -7.35
CA MET A 109 -10.74 -8.19 -7.49
C MET A 109 -11.91 -7.32 -7.91
N THR A 110 -12.64 -7.71 -8.95
CA THR A 110 -13.82 -6.99 -9.44
C THR A 110 -14.91 -6.92 -8.37
N GLY A 111 -15.23 -8.05 -7.71
CA GLY A 111 -16.22 -8.09 -6.64
C GLY A 111 -15.84 -7.19 -5.46
N ALA A 112 -14.56 -7.16 -5.07
CA ALA A 112 -14.07 -6.28 -4.03
C ALA A 112 -14.25 -4.80 -4.38
N VAL A 113 -13.92 -4.40 -5.61
CA VAL A 113 -14.10 -3.02 -6.10
C VAL A 113 -15.58 -2.63 -6.09
N LEU A 114 -16.46 -3.50 -6.59
CA LEU A 114 -17.89 -3.23 -6.60
C LEU A 114 -18.45 -3.08 -5.18
N LEU A 115 -18.08 -3.98 -4.26
CA LEU A 115 -18.52 -3.93 -2.87
C LEU A 115 -18.02 -2.67 -2.16
N SER A 116 -16.73 -2.34 -2.27
CA SER A 116 -16.17 -1.16 -1.59
C SER A 116 -16.74 0.16 -2.12
N SER A 117 -17.12 0.19 -3.40
CA SER A 117 -17.61 1.41 -4.07
C SER A 117 -19.12 1.60 -3.91
N LEU A 118 -19.90 0.52 -4.04
CA LEU A 118 -21.37 0.58 -3.96
C LEU A 118 -21.92 0.38 -2.55
N ARG A 119 -21.13 -0.21 -1.65
CA ARG A 119 -21.50 -0.48 -0.25
C ARG A 119 -20.38 -0.10 0.71
N PRO A 120 -19.97 1.18 0.76
CA PRO A 120 -18.90 1.61 1.66
C PRO A 120 -19.27 1.36 3.13
N ARG A 121 -18.37 0.73 3.88
CA ARG A 121 -18.52 0.42 5.33
C ARG A 121 -18.95 1.65 6.11
N ALA A 122 -20.00 1.62 6.93
CA ALA A 122 -20.46 2.77 7.74
C ALA A 122 -19.32 3.51 8.48
N PRO A 123 -19.43 4.84 8.71
CA PRO A 123 -18.49 5.57 9.57
C PRO A 123 -18.32 4.85 10.91
N GLU A 124 -17.10 4.79 11.44
CA GLU A 124 -16.82 4.15 12.72
C GLU A 124 -16.86 5.20 13.84
N PRO A 125 -17.81 5.13 14.79
CA PRO A 125 -17.93 6.14 15.85
C PRO A 125 -16.68 6.25 16.72
N ARG A 126 -15.87 5.19 16.82
CA ARG A 126 -14.63 5.18 17.62
C ARG A 126 -13.44 5.83 16.92
N GLU A 127 -13.58 6.21 15.65
CA GLU A 127 -12.47 6.69 14.83
C GLU A 127 -11.83 7.96 15.40
N GLU A 128 -12.62 8.86 15.99
CA GLU A 128 -12.14 10.06 16.68
C GLU A 128 -11.20 9.72 17.85
N ARG A 129 -11.47 8.63 18.58
CA ARG A 129 -10.61 8.15 19.66
C ARG A 129 -9.40 7.38 19.16
N TRP A 130 -9.55 6.64 18.06
CA TRP A 130 -8.48 5.81 17.51
C TRP A 130 -7.42 6.62 16.77
N ARG A 131 -7.79 7.74 16.14
CA ARG A 131 -6.86 8.62 15.42
C ARG A 131 -5.68 9.07 16.31
N PRO A 132 -5.89 9.71 17.48
CA PRO A 132 -4.79 10.09 18.37
C PRO A 132 -3.99 8.89 18.90
N ALA A 133 -4.65 7.75 19.14
CA ALA A 133 -3.95 6.54 19.57
C ALA A 133 -3.01 6.02 18.46
N MET A 134 -3.46 6.07 17.20
CA MET A 134 -2.64 5.68 16.06
C MET A 134 -1.52 6.68 15.76
N ASP A 135 -1.72 7.98 16.02
CA ASP A 135 -0.65 8.98 15.97
C ASP A 135 0.46 8.63 16.97
N LEU A 136 0.11 8.28 18.22
CA LEU A 136 1.07 7.84 19.23
C LEU A 136 1.80 6.55 18.82
N VAL A 137 1.07 5.55 18.29
CA VAL A 137 1.68 4.31 17.79
C VAL A 137 2.65 4.60 16.66
N ALA A 138 2.28 5.45 15.71
CA ALA A 138 3.13 5.84 14.59
C ALA A 138 4.42 6.53 15.09
N GLU A 139 4.29 7.51 15.98
CA GLU A 139 5.43 8.22 16.58
C GLU A 139 6.40 7.26 17.28
N ARG A 140 5.89 6.46 18.23
CA ARG A 140 6.72 5.54 19.01
C ARG A 140 7.34 4.45 18.15
N SER A 141 6.61 3.92 17.18
CA SER A 141 7.13 2.92 16.25
C SER A 141 8.25 3.46 15.36
N THR A 142 8.15 4.73 14.93
CA THR A 142 9.19 5.39 14.13
C THR A 142 10.48 5.53 14.93
N VAL A 143 10.37 6.00 16.18
CA VAL A 143 11.52 6.14 17.08
C VAL A 143 12.20 4.80 17.30
N ALA A 144 11.43 3.76 17.65
CA ALA A 144 11.98 2.42 17.89
C ALA A 144 12.64 1.83 16.62
N TYR A 145 11.98 1.96 15.47
CA TYR A 145 12.50 1.46 14.19
C TYR A 145 13.81 2.17 13.82
N ARG A 146 13.83 3.51 13.86
CA ARG A 146 15.01 4.32 13.50
C ARG A 146 16.18 4.10 14.46
N ALA A 147 15.92 3.94 15.76
CA ALA A 147 16.94 3.59 16.74
C ALA A 147 17.58 2.23 16.43
N PHE A 148 16.78 1.25 16.02
CA PHE A 148 17.29 -0.08 15.66
C PHE A 148 18.10 -0.07 14.35
N VAL A 149 17.54 0.46 13.26
CA VAL A 149 18.24 0.48 11.95
C VAL A 149 19.41 1.45 11.90
N GLY A 150 19.40 2.48 12.75
CA GLY A 150 20.48 3.46 12.90
C GLY A 150 21.56 3.06 13.92
N ALA A 151 21.45 1.90 14.57
CA ALA A 151 22.46 1.45 15.52
C ALA A 151 23.81 1.23 14.80
N PRO A 152 24.96 1.58 15.43
CA PRO A 152 26.28 1.54 14.76
C PRO A 152 26.60 0.20 14.07
N ASP A 153 26.29 -0.92 14.73
CA ASP A 153 26.62 -2.26 14.22
C ASP A 153 25.48 -2.90 13.41
N PHE A 154 24.37 -2.20 13.18
CA PHE A 154 23.21 -2.75 12.50
C PHE A 154 23.55 -3.29 11.11
N MET A 155 24.31 -2.53 10.31
CA MET A 155 24.67 -2.96 8.95
C MET A 155 25.60 -4.16 8.93
N GLN A 156 26.51 -4.27 9.90
CA GLN A 156 27.37 -5.44 10.05
C GLN A 156 26.53 -6.66 10.42
N TYR A 157 25.68 -6.53 11.45
CA TYR A 157 24.76 -7.58 11.85
C TYR A 157 23.87 -8.02 10.68
N PHE A 158 23.25 -7.08 9.97
CA PHE A 158 22.35 -7.38 8.85
C PHE A 158 23.05 -8.16 7.73
N ARG A 159 24.30 -7.81 7.39
CA ARG A 159 25.09 -8.53 6.38
C ARG A 159 25.52 -9.93 6.84
N LEU A 160 25.80 -10.11 8.13
CA LEU A 160 26.19 -11.42 8.68
C LEU A 160 24.99 -12.34 8.92
N ALA A 161 23.83 -11.78 9.28
CA ALA A 161 22.63 -12.53 9.63
C ALA A 161 21.72 -12.82 8.42
N THR A 162 21.96 -12.19 7.27
CA THR A 162 21.12 -12.37 6.07
C THR A 162 21.99 -12.67 4.83
N PRO A 163 21.47 -13.37 3.82
CA PRO A 163 22.22 -13.67 2.60
C PRO A 163 22.25 -12.48 1.62
N ILE A 164 22.18 -11.23 2.11
CA ILE A 164 22.06 -10.04 1.25
C ILE A 164 23.26 -9.90 0.32
N ASP A 165 24.45 -10.25 0.79
CA ASP A 165 25.69 -10.24 0.02
C ASP A 165 25.67 -11.27 -1.13
N VAL A 166 25.10 -12.45 -0.88
CA VAL A 166 24.88 -13.47 -1.90
C VAL A 166 23.87 -12.96 -2.93
N ILE A 167 22.73 -12.44 -2.48
CA ILE A 167 21.68 -11.90 -3.37
C ILE A 167 22.21 -10.74 -4.23
N GLU A 168 23.02 -9.83 -3.66
CA GLU A 168 23.65 -8.72 -4.37
C GLU A 168 24.59 -9.20 -5.49
N ARG A 169 25.22 -10.37 -5.34
CA ARG A 169 26.12 -10.98 -6.33
C ARG A 169 25.39 -11.83 -7.36
N MET A 170 24.23 -12.35 -7.02
CA MET A 170 23.41 -13.10 -7.97
C MET A 170 22.78 -12.13 -8.96
N THR A 171 22.97 -12.36 -10.26
CA THR A 171 22.30 -11.61 -11.36
C THR A 171 20.84 -12.02 -11.52
N LEU A 172 20.08 -12.07 -10.40
CA LEU A 172 18.66 -12.44 -10.37
C LEU A 172 17.74 -11.27 -10.78
N GLY A 173 18.23 -10.03 -10.68
CA GLY A 173 17.49 -8.83 -11.03
C GLY A 173 18.19 -8.04 -12.14
N SER A 174 17.40 -7.36 -12.98
CA SER A 174 17.91 -6.44 -14.01
C SER A 174 18.31 -5.06 -13.47
N ARG A 175 18.02 -4.77 -12.19
CA ARG A 175 18.36 -3.50 -11.54
C ARG A 175 19.62 -3.66 -10.68
N PRO A 176 20.54 -2.67 -10.70
CA PRO A 176 21.64 -2.61 -9.75
C PRO A 176 21.12 -2.63 -8.31
N SER A 177 21.88 -3.24 -7.40
CA SER A 177 21.54 -3.37 -5.98
C SER A 177 21.71 -2.07 -5.16
N ARG A 178 21.95 -0.92 -5.82
CA ARG A 178 22.23 0.36 -5.18
C ARG A 178 21.45 1.48 -5.82
#